data_AF-A0A1G8KBF3-F1
#
_entry.id   AF-A0A1G8KBF3-F1
#
_cell.length_a   1.000
_cell.length_b   1.000
_cell.length_c   1.000
_cell.angle_alpha   90.00
_cell.angle_beta   90.00
_cell.angle_gamma   90.00
#
_symmetry.space_group_name_H-M   'P 1'
#
loop_
_entity.id
_entity.type
_entity.pdbx_description
1 polymer ?
#
loop_
_entity_poly.entity_id
_entity_poly.type
_entity_poly.pdbx_seq_one_letter_code
_entity_poly.pdbx_strand_id
1 'polypeptide(L)'
;MNQPSYTPFNWQIVSHYHISQRFAIGAGSGLSVYEKLLIPLYASAQFYITKPRRLTPYLECHIGGSFATDREANGGFYLSPSIGAQFKVNRKIKLNLMAGYELQKLERTKKQEDPYFHTTFKEELSHHSITLKIGLTY
;
A
#
# COMPACT_ATOMS: atom_id res chain seq x y z
N MET A 1 10.18 20.90 1.22
CA MET A 1 10.10 19.42 1.13
C MET A 1 10.10 18.89 2.55
N ASN A 2 8.94 18.50 3.08
CA ASN A 2 8.87 17.86 4.39
C ASN A 2 9.26 16.39 4.22
N GLN A 3 10.54 16.07 4.47
CA GLN A 3 10.95 14.70 4.68
C GLN A 3 10.27 14.18 5.97
N PRO A 4 9.60 13.01 5.95
CA PRO A 4 9.15 12.39 7.19
C PRO A 4 10.37 12.07 8.07
N SER A 5 10.32 12.44 9.35
CA SER A 5 11.43 12.22 10.32
C SER A 5 11.70 10.74 10.63
N TYR A 6 10.79 9.83 10.25
CA TYR A 6 10.89 8.41 10.55
C TYR A 6 10.67 7.56 9.30
N THR A 7 11.39 6.43 9.22
CA THR A 7 11.11 5.39 8.23
C THR A 7 9.72 4.82 8.51
N PRO A 8 8.77 4.94 7.59
CA PRO A 8 7.40 4.52 7.84
C PRO A 8 7.34 3.00 7.98
N PHE A 9 6.86 2.54 9.14
CA PHE A 9 6.60 1.12 9.35
C PHE A 9 5.21 0.80 8.80
N ASN A 10 5.19 -0.02 7.75
CA ASN A 10 3.96 -0.45 7.08
C ASN A 10 3.76 -1.94 7.33
N TRP A 11 2.71 -2.28 8.08
CA TRP A 11 2.26 -3.65 8.23
C TRP A 11 1.05 -3.89 7.36
N GLN A 12 1.00 -5.01 6.64
CA GLN A 12 -0.09 -5.30 5.72
C GLN A 12 -0.42 -6.78 5.71
N ILE A 13 -1.72 -7.05 5.64
CA ILE A 13 -2.27 -8.38 5.44
C ILE A 13 -3.05 -8.35 4.14
N VAL A 14 -2.73 -9.26 3.23
CA VAL A 14 -3.39 -9.37 1.93
C VAL A 14 -3.86 -10.80 1.76
N SER A 15 -5.13 -10.95 1.38
CA SER A 15 -5.70 -12.23 0.99
C SER A 15 -5.83 -12.27 -0.52
N HIS A 16 -5.16 -13.23 -1.15
CA HIS A 16 -5.21 -13.43 -2.60
C HIS A 16 -6.01 -14.68 -2.95
N TYR A 17 -6.89 -14.53 -3.92
CA TYR A 17 -7.62 -15.59 -4.58
C TYR A 17 -7.06 -15.82 -5.99
N HIS A 18 -6.59 -17.05 -6.26
CA HIS A 18 -6.08 -17.44 -7.57
C HIS A 18 -7.24 -17.67 -8.55
N ILE A 19 -7.46 -16.71 -9.45
CA ILE A 19 -8.41 -16.88 -10.56
C ILE A 19 -7.80 -17.75 -11.65
N SER A 20 -6.49 -17.67 -11.87
CA SER A 20 -5.79 -18.38 -12.94
C SER A 20 -4.39 -18.78 -12.53
N GLN A 21 -3.76 -19.66 -13.30
CA GLN A 21 -2.36 -20.09 -13.06
C GLN A 21 -1.36 -18.93 -13.05
N ARG A 22 -1.72 -17.78 -13.64
CA ARG A 22 -0.87 -16.57 -13.73
C ARG A 22 -1.49 -15.33 -13.11
N PHE A 23 -2.76 -15.33 -12.72
CA PHE A 23 -3.42 -14.17 -12.15
C PHE A 23 -4.04 -14.51 -10.80
N ALA A 24 -3.75 -13.68 -9.81
CA ALA A 24 -4.44 -13.67 -8.53
C ALA A 24 -4.97 -12.27 -8.28
N ILE A 25 -6.16 -12.18 -7.72
CA ILE A 25 -6.70 -10.92 -7.22
C ILE A 25 -6.97 -11.08 -5.74
N GLY A 26 -6.96 -9.99 -5.02
CA GLY A 26 -7.08 -10.02 -3.58
C GLY A 26 -7.54 -8.69 -3.06
N ALA A 27 -7.79 -8.68 -1.76
CA ALA A 27 -7.96 -7.46 -1.02
C ALA A 27 -7.07 -7.54 0.22
N GLY A 28 -6.50 -6.40 0.58
CA GLY A 28 -5.66 -6.26 1.74
C GLY A 28 -6.04 -5.04 2.54
N SER A 29 -5.72 -5.13 3.82
CA SER A 29 -5.70 -3.99 4.71
C SER A 29 -4.34 -3.92 5.38
N GLY A 30 -3.94 -2.72 5.74
CA GLY A 30 -2.70 -2.49 6.45
C GLY A 30 -2.84 -1.49 7.58
N LEU A 31 -1.73 -1.32 8.28
CA LEU A 31 -1.47 -0.29 9.26
C LEU A 31 -0.19 0.41 8.83
N SER A 32 -0.35 1.69 8.48
CA SER A 32 0.75 2.55 8.07
C SER A 32 0.99 3.57 9.17
N VAL A 33 2.09 3.40 9.90
CA VAL A 33 2.48 4.31 10.98
C VAL A 33 3.51 5.31 10.43
N TYR A 34 3.00 6.45 9.97
CA TYR A 34 3.79 7.61 9.55
C TYR A 34 3.86 8.62 10.71
N GLU A 35 2.93 9.56 10.78
CA GLU A 35 2.68 10.46 11.94
C GLU A 35 1.26 10.31 12.51
N LYS A 36 0.36 9.69 11.71
CA LYS A 36 -1.00 9.33 12.08
C LYS A 36 -1.24 7.87 11.70
N LEU A 37 -2.09 7.20 12.45
CA LEU A 37 -2.58 5.87 12.09
C LEU A 37 -3.42 5.97 10.81
N LEU A 38 -2.87 5.43 9.72
CA LEU A 38 -3.57 5.27 8.45
C LEU A 38 -3.89 3.79 8.25
N ILE A 39 -5.15 3.52 7.91
CA ILE A 39 -5.62 2.19 7.55
C ILE A 39 -5.85 2.19 6.03
N PRO A 40 -4.85 1.79 5.23
CA PRO A 40 -5.04 1.55 3.81
C PRO A 40 -5.93 0.32 3.61
N LEU A 41 -7.01 0.49 2.85
CA LEU A 41 -7.87 -0.57 2.34
C LEU A 41 -7.71 -0.61 0.83
N TYR A 42 -7.18 -1.71 0.30
CA TYR A 42 -6.83 -1.80 -1.11
C TYR A 42 -7.19 -3.15 -1.73
N ALA A 43 -7.53 -3.11 -3.00
CA ALA A 43 -7.56 -4.27 -3.86
C ALA A 43 -6.14 -4.53 -4.38
N SER A 44 -5.72 -5.79 -4.37
CA SER A 44 -4.43 -6.23 -4.88
C SER A 44 -4.64 -7.08 -6.13
N ALA A 45 -3.95 -6.76 -7.22
CA ALA A 45 -3.89 -7.61 -8.40
C ALA A 45 -2.45 -8.10 -8.57
N GLN A 46 -2.26 -9.42 -8.61
CA GLN A 46 -0.97 -10.07 -8.75
C GLN A 46 -0.92 -10.88 -10.05
N PHE A 47 0.15 -10.67 -10.82
CA PHE A 47 0.40 -11.33 -12.08
C PHE A 47 1.75 -12.06 -12.04
N TYR A 48 1.74 -13.38 -12.23
CA TYR A 48 2.95 -14.19 -12.27
C TYR A 48 3.51 -14.24 -13.70
N ILE A 49 4.72 -13.72 -13.88
CA ILE A 49 5.38 -13.63 -15.20
C ILE A 49 5.71 -15.03 -15.70
N THR A 50 6.20 -15.90 -14.81
CA THR A 50 6.60 -17.27 -15.13
C THR A 50 5.70 -18.28 -14.42
N LYS A 51 5.68 -19.53 -14.92
CA LYS A 51 5.02 -20.64 -14.22
C LYS A 51 5.60 -20.82 -12.81
N PRO A 52 4.78 -21.25 -11.82
CA PRO A 52 5.25 -21.46 -10.45
C PRO A 52 6.43 -22.43 -10.40
N ARG A 53 7.60 -21.93 -10.02
CA ARG A 53 8.86 -22.68 -9.85
C ARG A 53 9.46 -22.38 -8.48
N ARG A 54 10.71 -22.77 -8.26
CA ARG A 54 11.45 -22.44 -7.02
C ARG A 54 11.60 -20.93 -6.83
N LEU A 55 11.81 -20.20 -7.93
CA LEU A 55 11.80 -18.74 -8.02
C LEU A 55 10.73 -18.35 -9.03
N THR A 56 9.72 -17.60 -8.59
CA THR A 56 8.63 -17.15 -9.44
C THR A 56 8.54 -15.63 -9.38
N PRO A 57 9.10 -14.89 -10.36
CA PRO A 57 8.87 -13.46 -10.49
C PRO A 57 7.38 -13.16 -10.74
N TYR A 58 6.89 -12.12 -10.08
CA TYR A 58 5.53 -11.62 -10.23
C TYR A 58 5.49 -10.10 -10.17
N LEU A 59 4.46 -9.53 -10.75
CA LEU A 59 4.07 -8.13 -10.60
C LEU A 59 2.88 -8.08 -9.67
N GLU A 60 2.82 -7.05 -8.85
CA GLU A 60 1.68 -6.82 -7.98
C GLU A 60 1.33 -5.33 -7.99
N CYS A 61 0.06 -5.01 -8.17
CA CYS A 61 -0.45 -3.65 -8.11
C CYS A 61 -1.51 -3.58 -7.03
N HIS A 62 -1.33 -2.68 -6.07
CA HIS A 62 -2.37 -2.36 -5.09
C HIS A 62 -3.06 -1.06 -5.49
N ILE A 63 -4.39 -1.04 -5.45
CA ILE A 63 -5.19 0.15 -5.70
C ILE A 63 -6.29 0.23 -4.65
N GLY A 64 -6.45 1.39 -4.01
CA GLY A 64 -7.35 1.51 -2.89
C GLY A 64 -7.51 2.92 -2.35
N GLY A 65 -8.15 2.97 -1.19
CA GLY A 65 -8.29 4.17 -0.38
C GLY A 65 -7.52 4.01 0.92
N SER A 66 -7.04 5.11 1.48
CA SER A 66 -6.46 5.16 2.82
C SER A 66 -7.33 6.01 3.71
N PHE A 67 -7.78 5.43 4.83
CA PHE A 67 -8.58 6.14 5.82
C PHE A 67 -7.68 6.56 6.97
N ALA A 68 -7.74 7.84 7.33
CA ALA A 68 -7.12 8.35 8.55
C ALA A 68 -8.11 8.24 9.71
N THR A 69 -7.66 7.76 10.86
CA THR A 69 -8.49 7.60 12.07
C THR A 69 -8.95 8.94 12.69
N ASP A 70 -8.48 10.08 12.17
CA ASP A 70 -8.82 11.41 12.65
C ASP A 70 -10.12 11.93 12.00
N ARG A 71 -11.07 12.42 12.81
CA ARG A 71 -12.49 12.69 12.47
C ARG A 71 -12.75 13.69 11.32
N GLU A 72 -11.73 14.27 10.71
CA GLU A 72 -11.82 15.29 9.63
C GLU A 72 -10.94 15.01 8.41
N ALA A 73 -10.26 13.87 8.35
CA ALA A 73 -9.38 13.56 7.23
C ALA A 73 -10.12 12.74 6.17
N ASN A 74 -10.50 13.40 5.07
CA ASN A 74 -10.97 12.74 3.86
C ASN A 74 -9.93 11.72 3.39
N GLY A 75 -10.40 10.51 3.09
CA GLY A 75 -9.54 9.41 2.67
C GLY A 75 -8.72 9.76 1.43
N GLY A 76 -7.52 9.20 1.32
CA GLY A 76 -6.62 9.42 0.19
C GLY A 76 -6.63 8.27 -0.81
N PHE A 77 -6.34 8.55 -2.07
CA PHE A 77 -6.11 7.51 -3.08
C PHE A 77 -4.75 6.84 -2.85
N TYR A 78 -4.74 5.51 -2.88
CA TYR A 78 -3.57 4.67 -2.68
C TYR A 78 -3.33 3.81 -3.93
N LEU A 79 -2.16 3.97 -4.55
CA LEU A 79 -1.72 3.17 -5.68
C LEU A 79 -0.29 2.72 -5.43
N SER A 80 -0.04 1.41 -5.44
CA SER A 80 1.29 0.85 -5.19
C SER A 80 1.60 -0.22 -6.23
N PRO A 81 2.09 0.16 -7.43
CA PRO A 81 2.71 -0.78 -8.36
C PRO A 81 4.02 -1.33 -7.76
N SER A 82 4.21 -2.63 -7.88
CA SER A 82 5.36 -3.33 -7.33
C SER A 82 5.76 -4.52 -8.20
N ILE A 83 7.04 -4.86 -8.13
CA ILE A 83 7.63 -6.04 -8.74
C ILE A 83 8.26 -6.89 -7.65
N GLY A 84 8.04 -8.19 -7.71
CA GLY A 84 8.53 -9.09 -6.69
C GLY A 84 8.91 -10.46 -7.22
N ALA A 85 9.49 -11.24 -6.33
CA ALA A 85 9.91 -12.61 -6.56
C ALA A 85 9.45 -13.48 -5.39
N GLN A 86 8.76 -14.57 -5.72
CA GLN A 86 8.33 -15.58 -4.76
C GLN A 86 9.31 -16.74 -4.78
N PHE A 87 9.92 -17.03 -3.64
CA PHE A 87 10.82 -18.14 -3.41
C PHE A 87 10.10 -19.25 -2.64
N LYS A 88 10.03 -20.43 -3.23
CA LYS A 88 9.50 -21.61 -2.55
C LYS A 88 10.57 -22.17 -1.61
N VAL A 89 10.39 -21.97 -0.31
CA VAL A 89 11.30 -22.49 0.73
C VAL A 89 10.94 -23.94 1.02
N ASN A 90 9.68 -24.20 1.41
CA ASN A 90 9.17 -25.53 1.72
C ASN A 90 7.89 -25.87 0.92
N ARG A 91 7.34 -27.08 1.09
CA ARG A 91 6.04 -27.45 0.48
C ARG A 91 4.87 -26.56 0.97
N LYS A 92 4.97 -26.01 2.18
CA LYS A 92 3.95 -25.13 2.80
C LYS A 92 4.32 -23.64 2.80
N ILE A 93 5.61 -23.30 2.91
CA ILE A 93 6.04 -21.90 3.11
C ILE A 93 6.68 -21.36 1.84
N LYS A 94 6.24 -20.17 1.43
CA LYS A 94 6.83 -19.38 0.35
C LYS A 94 7.24 -18.00 0.88
N LEU A 95 8.44 -17.56 0.54
CA LEU A 95 8.95 -16.24 0.87
C LEU A 95 8.70 -15.31 -0.32
N ASN A 96 8.20 -14.10 -0.07
CA ASN A 96 7.93 -13.09 -1.06
C ASN A 96 8.84 -11.88 -0.81
N LEU A 97 9.58 -11.47 -1.83
CA LEU A 97 10.34 -10.23 -1.83
C LEU A 97 9.73 -9.31 -2.87
N MET A 98 9.38 -8.09 -2.49
CA MET A 98 8.78 -7.10 -3.39
C MET A 98 9.52 -5.77 -3.24
N ALA A 99 9.77 -5.13 -4.37
CA ALA A 99 10.18 -3.74 -4.44
C ALA A 99 9.13 -2.99 -5.26
N GLY A 100 8.60 -1.92 -4.71
CA GLY A 100 7.53 -1.17 -5.33
C GLY A 100 7.67 0.31 -5.11
N TYR A 101 6.75 1.03 -5.74
CA TYR A 101 6.61 2.45 -5.59
C TYR A 101 5.22 2.72 -5.06
N GLU A 102 5.13 3.38 -3.93
CA GLU A 102 3.88 3.73 -3.28
C GLU A 102 3.56 5.20 -3.60
N LEU A 103 2.44 5.36 -4.28
CA LEU A 103 1.81 6.64 -4.61
C LEU A 103 0.60 6.79 -3.69
N GLN A 104 0.76 7.59 -2.65
CA GLN A 104 -0.35 7.94 -1.77
C GLN A 104 -0.65 9.43 -1.94
N LYS A 105 -1.79 9.73 -2.55
CA LYS A 105 -2.33 11.09 -2.64
C LYS A 105 -3.37 11.26 -1.54
N LEU A 106 -3.01 11.99 -0.48
CA LEU A 106 -3.96 12.38 0.56
C LEU A 106 -4.57 13.74 0.19
N GLU A 107 -5.89 13.79 0.00
CA GLU A 107 -6.64 15.05 -0.09
C GLU A 107 -6.98 15.53 1.32
N ARG A 108 -6.14 16.39 1.90
CA ARG A 108 -6.40 16.98 3.22
C ARG A 108 -7.31 18.19 3.07
N THR A 109 -8.59 18.07 3.44
CA THR A 109 -9.47 19.23 3.66
C THR A 109 -9.37 19.64 5.13
N LYS A 110 -8.46 20.56 5.49
CA LYS A 110 -8.50 21.24 6.79
C LYS A 110 -9.48 22.42 6.70
N LYS A 111 -10.56 22.39 7.47
CA LYS A 111 -11.29 23.60 7.87
C LYS A 111 -10.58 24.18 9.09
N GLN A 112 -9.97 25.35 8.94
CA GLN A 112 -9.52 26.16 10.06
C GLN A 112 -10.59 27.23 10.26
N GLU A 113 -11.36 27.11 11.35
CA GLU A 113 -12.20 28.21 11.84
C GLU A 113 -11.32 29.11 12.71
N ASP A 114 -10.93 30.26 12.16
CA ASP A 114 -10.56 31.44 12.94
C ASP A 114 -11.49 32.60 12.51
N PRO A 115 -11.95 33.45 13.44
CA PRO A 115 -13.26 34.13 13.36
C PRO A 115 -13.41 35.26 12.33
N TYR A 116 -12.45 35.45 11.42
CA TYR A 116 -12.46 36.59 10.49
C TYR A 116 -12.15 36.26 9.02
N PHE A 117 -11.62 35.08 8.67
CA PHE A 117 -11.26 34.79 7.27
C PHE A 117 -11.45 33.30 6.91
N HIS A 118 -12.36 33.04 5.96
CA HIS A 118 -12.60 31.70 5.40
C HIS A 118 -11.68 31.43 4.19
N THR A 119 -10.56 30.74 4.38
CA THR A 119 -9.79 30.18 3.25
C THR A 119 -9.35 28.74 3.55
N THR A 120 -9.99 27.80 2.86
CA THR A 120 -9.77 26.35 2.95
C THR A 120 -8.47 25.98 2.22
N PHE A 121 -7.36 25.81 2.94
CA PHE A 121 -6.13 25.30 2.34
C PHE A 121 -6.22 23.79 2.19
N LYS A 122 -6.36 23.34 0.92
CA LYS A 122 -6.22 21.94 0.52
C LYS A 122 -4.73 21.61 0.42
N GLU A 123 -4.17 21.00 1.46
CA GLU A 123 -2.83 20.40 1.35
C GLU A 123 -2.95 19.03 0.68
N GLU A 124 -2.54 18.95 -0.59
CA GLU A 124 -2.31 17.70 -1.29
C GLU A 124 -0.94 17.13 -0.88
N LEU A 125 -0.90 16.27 0.14
CA LEU A 125 0.32 15.52 0.43
C LEU A 125 0.40 14.33 -0.54
N SER A 126 1.17 14.53 -1.62
CA SER A 126 1.59 13.45 -2.53
C SER A 126 2.85 12.80 -1.97
N HIS A 127 2.70 11.68 -1.28
CA HIS A 127 3.83 10.88 -0.83
C HIS A 127 4.28 9.96 -1.96
N HIS A 128 5.55 10.11 -2.30
CA HIS A 128 6.28 9.37 -3.32
C HIS A 128 7.35 8.56 -2.59
N SER A 129 7.05 7.31 -2.24
CA SER A 129 7.97 6.47 -1.47
C SER A 129 8.33 5.19 -2.22
N ILE A 130 9.63 4.85 -2.18
CA ILE A 130 10.10 3.54 -2.63
C ILE A 130 9.88 2.58 -1.46
N THR A 131 9.15 1.50 -1.71
CA THR A 131 8.82 0.51 -0.68
C THR A 131 9.54 -0.81 -0.96
N LEU A 132 10.19 -1.34 0.07
CA LEU A 132 10.72 -2.69 0.08
C LEU A 132 9.85 -3.51 1.03
N LYS A 133 9.20 -4.54 0.51
CA LYS A 133 8.27 -5.38 1.27
C LYS A 133 8.80 -6.81 1.28
N ILE A 134 8.83 -7.41 2.47
CA ILE A 134 9.18 -8.82 2.67
C ILE A 134 7.95 -9.48 3.29
N GLY A 135 7.49 -10.57 2.66
CA GLY A 135 6.27 -11.27 3.07
C GLY A 135 6.47 -12.78 3.12
N LEU A 136 5.60 -13.45 3.86
CA LEU A 136 5.52 -14.91 3.90
C LEU A 136 4.11 -15.31 3.46
N THR A 137 4.04 -16.30 2.57
CA THR A 137 2.79 -16.96 2.19
C THR A 137 2.81 -18.39 2.71
N TYR A 138 1.73 -18.77 3.37
CA TYR A 138 1.47 -20.11 3.90
C TYR A 138 0.32 -20.76 3.13
#